data_AF-A0A7X2IQ83-F1
#
_entry.id   AF-A0A7X2IQ83-F1
#
_cell.length_a   1.000
_cell.length_b   1.000
_cell.length_c   1.000
_cell.angle_alpha   90.00
_cell.angle_beta   90.00
_cell.angle_gamma   90.00
#
_symmetry.space_group_name_H-M   'P 1'
#
loop_
_entity.id
_entity.type
_entity.pdbx_description
1 polymer ?
#
loop_
_entity_poly.entity_id
_entity_poly.type
_entity_poly.pdbx_seq_one_letter_code
_entity_poly.pdbx_strand_id
1 'polypeptide(L)'
;MVTSTELRHQRIARAVLRQPDAAADSGVPAISALRWRQLARQLCPVIGDGGFMALYLRSLHVARNQYGWLPQHEALPADAAFTLLEQALLPHDAATAGSASTALLCIFIDTLILLIGELLTTSVLREAWGDDVENHAGTELP
;
A
#
# COMPACT_ATOMS: atom_id res chain seq x y z
N MET A 1 9.40 -21.07 -10.27
CA MET A 1 9.17 -19.94 -11.20
C MET A 1 8.28 -18.96 -10.45
N VAL A 2 8.79 -17.80 -10.05
CA VAL A 2 8.03 -16.81 -9.26
C VAL A 2 7.10 -16.06 -10.23
N THR A 3 5.81 -15.94 -9.92
CA THR A 3 4.83 -15.26 -10.79
C THR A 3 4.94 -13.73 -10.66
N SER A 4 4.47 -12.96 -11.66
CA SER A 4 4.46 -11.48 -11.62
C SER A 4 3.79 -10.93 -10.35
N THR A 5 2.68 -11.56 -9.93
CA THR A 5 1.96 -11.23 -8.70
C THR A 5 2.81 -11.41 -7.45
N GLU A 6 3.51 -12.54 -7.34
CA GLU A 6 4.36 -12.85 -6.18
C GLU A 6 5.54 -11.86 -6.07
N LEU A 7 6.18 -11.52 -7.20
CA LEU A 7 7.22 -10.49 -7.25
C LEU A 7 6.69 -9.12 -6.79
N ARG A 8 5.49 -8.75 -7.22
CA ARG A 8 4.85 -7.49 -6.81
C ARG A 8 4.54 -7.47 -5.32
N HIS A 9 3.97 -8.54 -4.77
CA HIS A 9 3.69 -8.65 -3.34
C HIS A 9 4.96 -8.55 -2.50
N GLN A 10 6.06 -9.16 -2.95
CA GLN A 10 7.37 -9.02 -2.29
C GLN A 10 7.88 -7.57 -2.30
N ARG A 11 7.62 -6.81 -3.36
CA ARG A 11 8.03 -5.39 -3.45
C ARG A 11 7.20 -4.51 -2.54
N ILE A 12 5.90 -4.75 -2.48
CA ILE A 12 4.99 -4.08 -1.53
C ILE A 12 5.45 -4.38 -0.10
N ALA A 13 5.73 -5.65 0.21
CA ALA A 13 6.24 -6.05 1.53
C ALA A 13 7.53 -5.30 1.87
N ARG A 14 8.49 -5.23 0.93
CA ARG A 14 9.71 -4.43 1.12
C ARG A 14 9.42 -2.95 1.32
N ALA A 15 8.51 -2.35 0.57
CA ALA A 15 8.17 -0.93 0.69
C ALA A 15 7.49 -0.56 2.02
N VAL A 16 6.76 -1.51 2.62
CA VAL A 16 6.12 -1.38 3.95
C VAL A 16 7.12 -1.62 5.09
N LEU A 17 8.01 -2.60 4.92
CA LEU A 17 8.98 -2.99 5.94
C LEU A 17 10.27 -2.15 5.92
N ARG A 18 10.59 -1.50 4.81
CA ARG A 18 11.76 -0.63 4.68
C ARG A 18 11.50 0.69 5.41
N GLN A 19 12.26 0.91 6.48
CA GLN A 19 12.31 2.20 7.13
C GLN A 19 13.04 3.19 6.22
N PRO A 20 12.55 4.45 6.07
CA PRO A 20 13.29 5.46 5.33
C PRO A 20 14.63 5.70 6.02
N ASP A 21 15.71 5.45 5.29
CA ASP A 21 17.07 5.83 5.69
C ASP A 21 17.09 7.36 5.85
N ALA A 22 17.37 7.83 7.06
CA ALA A 22 17.48 9.24 7.43
C ALA A 22 16.17 10.07 7.44
N ALA A 23 15.20 9.71 8.28
CA ALA A 23 14.60 10.62 9.27
C ALA A 23 13.45 9.93 10.04
N ALA A 24 13.60 9.93 11.37
CA ALA A 24 12.63 9.53 12.39
C ALA A 24 12.45 8.03 12.64
N ASP A 25 12.31 7.70 13.93
CA ASP A 25 11.83 6.47 14.57
C ASP A 25 10.44 5.99 14.09
N SER A 26 10.14 6.15 12.80
CA SER A 26 8.85 5.83 12.22
C SER A 26 8.76 4.33 12.04
N GLY A 27 8.03 3.67 12.94
CA GLY A 27 7.71 2.25 12.83
C GLY A 27 6.81 1.95 11.62
N VAL A 28 6.59 0.66 11.39
CA VAL A 28 5.68 0.14 10.35
C VAL A 28 4.32 0.86 10.28
N PRO A 29 3.66 1.24 11.39
CA PRO A 29 2.39 1.99 11.35
C PRO A 29 2.45 3.31 10.57
N ALA A 30 3.44 4.15 10.88
CA ALA A 30 3.59 5.47 10.27
C ALA A 30 3.97 5.37 8.78
N ILE A 31 4.86 4.44 8.45
CA ILE A 31 5.24 4.15 7.06
C ILE A 31 4.02 3.70 6.26
N SER A 32 3.21 2.81 6.83
CA SER A 32 1.99 2.31 6.19
C SER A 32 1.04 3.46 5.84
N ALA A 33 0.74 4.34 6.79
CA ALA A 33 -0.13 5.50 6.53
C ALA A 33 0.48 6.48 5.52
N LEU A 34 1.80 6.70 5.55
CA LEU A 34 2.49 7.52 4.54
C LEU A 34 2.34 6.94 3.12
N ARG A 35 2.50 5.63 2.94
CA ARG A 35 2.35 4.97 1.64
C ARG A 35 0.94 5.14 1.09
N TRP A 36 -0.07 5.01 1.94
CA TRP A 36 -1.46 5.28 1.58
C TRP A 36 -1.71 6.73 1.15
N ARG A 37 -1.14 7.71 1.88
CA ARG A 37 -1.21 9.14 1.48
C ARG A 37 -0.51 9.40 0.14
N GLN A 38 0.60 8.73 -0.14
CA GLN A 38 1.29 8.82 -1.43
C GLN A 38 0.44 8.25 -2.57
N LEU A 39 -0.18 7.09 -2.36
CA LEU A 39 -1.11 6.51 -3.34
C LEU A 39 -2.32 7.40 -3.60
N ALA A 40 -2.95 7.92 -2.54
CA ALA A 40 -4.10 8.81 -2.69
C ALA A 40 -3.77 10.03 -3.54
N ARG A 41 -2.59 10.65 -3.32
CA ARG A 41 -2.15 11.80 -4.12
C ARG A 41 -2.03 11.51 -5.62
N GLN A 42 -1.64 10.29 -6.00
CA GLN A 42 -1.52 9.91 -7.41
C GLN A 42 -2.83 9.37 -8.00
N LEU A 43 -3.62 8.65 -7.21
CA LEU A 43 -4.81 7.96 -7.69
C LEU A 43 -6.08 8.82 -7.62
N CYS A 44 -6.24 9.69 -6.63
CA CYS A 44 -7.43 10.54 -6.55
C CYS A 44 -7.63 11.42 -7.80
N PRO A 45 -6.58 11.99 -8.45
CA PRO A 45 -6.73 12.67 -9.73
C PRO A 45 -7.22 11.78 -10.90
N VAL A 46 -6.96 10.47 -10.84
CA VAL A 46 -7.30 9.51 -11.91
C VAL A 46 -8.69 8.90 -11.71
N ILE A 47 -9.03 8.50 -10.49
CA ILE A 47 -10.25 7.75 -10.16
C ILE A 47 -11.21 8.48 -9.21
N GLY A 48 -10.85 9.69 -8.75
CA GLY A 48 -11.60 10.48 -7.78
C GLY A 48 -11.43 9.99 -6.33
N ASP A 49 -11.63 10.90 -5.36
CA ASP A 49 -11.54 10.58 -3.92
C ASP A 49 -12.52 9.47 -3.50
N GLY A 50 -13.75 9.52 -4.04
CA GLY A 50 -14.77 8.51 -3.77
C GLY A 50 -14.40 7.13 -4.31
N GLY A 51 -13.82 7.08 -5.52
CA GLY A 51 -13.35 5.84 -6.13
C GLY A 51 -12.18 5.23 -5.34
N PHE A 52 -11.22 6.07 -4.96
CA PHE A 52 -10.11 5.66 -4.11
C PHE A 52 -10.59 5.11 -2.76
N MET A 53 -11.47 5.83 -2.07
CA MET A 53 -11.99 5.42 -0.76
C MET A 53 -12.83 4.14 -0.86
N ALA A 54 -13.63 3.97 -1.91
CA ALA A 54 -14.39 2.74 -2.13
C ALA A 54 -13.45 1.52 -2.29
N LEU A 55 -12.35 1.67 -3.04
CA LEU A 55 -11.34 0.61 -3.19
C LEU A 55 -10.60 0.33 -1.89
N TYR A 56 -10.24 1.37 -1.14
CA TYR A 56 -9.62 1.24 0.18
C TYR A 56 -10.53 0.47 1.15
N LEU A 57 -11.80 0.87 1.29
CA LEU A 57 -12.77 0.21 2.16
C LEU A 57 -13.04 -1.24 1.76
N ARG A 58 -13.15 -1.52 0.45
CA ARG A 58 -13.25 -2.88 -0.07
C ARG A 58 -12.03 -3.72 0.33
N SER A 59 -10.83 -3.16 0.16
CA SER A 59 -9.58 -3.84 0.50
C SER A 59 -9.48 -4.11 2.00
N LEU A 60 -9.90 -3.14 2.82
CA LEU A 60 -9.98 -3.25 4.27
C LEU A 60 -10.95 -4.34 4.70
N HIS A 61 -12.13 -4.40 4.08
CA HIS A 61 -13.11 -5.46 4.33
C HIS A 61 -12.54 -6.85 4.03
N VAL A 62 -11.83 -7.02 2.91
CA VAL A 62 -11.22 -8.31 2.55
C VAL A 62 -10.07 -8.66 3.49
N ALA A 63 -9.17 -7.71 3.80
CA ALA A 63 -8.03 -7.93 4.69
C ALA A 63 -8.48 -8.33 6.11
N ARG A 64 -9.63 -7.81 6.57
CA ARG A 64 -10.22 -8.16 7.87
C ARG A 64 -10.59 -9.63 8.03
N ASN A 65 -10.79 -10.37 6.93
CA ASN A 65 -10.99 -11.82 7.02
C ASN A 65 -9.78 -12.53 7.63
N GLN A 66 -8.57 -12.00 7.41
CA GLN A 66 -7.33 -12.52 7.99
C GLN A 66 -6.90 -11.73 9.23
N TYR A 67 -7.16 -10.42 9.26
CA TYR A 67 -6.75 -9.50 10.32
C TYR A 67 -7.99 -8.81 10.93
N GLY A 68 -8.79 -9.56 11.70
CA GLY A 68 -10.09 -9.08 12.21
C GLY A 68 -10.04 -7.84 13.11
N TRP A 69 -8.85 -7.48 13.60
CA TRP A 69 -8.59 -6.28 14.41
C TRP A 69 -8.42 -5.01 13.57
N LEU A 70 -8.29 -5.12 12.24
CA LEU A 70 -8.28 -3.94 11.37
C LEU A 70 -9.60 -3.16 11.49
N PRO A 71 -9.55 -1.82 11.44
CA PRO A 71 -10.68 -0.99 11.79
C PRO A 71 -11.82 -1.17 10.79
N GLN A 72 -13.06 -1.12 11.28
CA GLN A 72 -14.24 -0.96 10.44
C GLN A 72 -14.69 0.49 10.54
N HIS A 73 -14.81 1.16 9.40
CA HIS A 73 -15.35 2.50 9.33
C HIS A 73 -16.04 2.74 7.99
N GLU A 74 -16.90 3.75 7.96
CA GLU A 74 -17.53 4.23 6.71
C GLU A 74 -16.54 5.13 5.93
N ALA A 75 -17.00 5.70 4.81
CA ALA A 75 -16.18 6.62 4.04
C ALA A 75 -15.81 7.86 4.86
N LEU A 76 -14.53 7.94 5.23
CA LEU A 76 -13.92 9.10 5.87
C LEU A 76 -13.06 9.85 4.85
N PRO A 77 -12.69 11.11 5.10
CA PRO A 77 -11.59 11.74 4.38
C PRO A 77 -10.33 10.88 4.44
N ALA A 78 -9.57 10.82 3.34
CA ALA A 78 -8.43 9.90 3.19
C ALA A 78 -7.43 9.99 4.35
N ASP A 79 -7.05 11.21 4.75
CA ASP A 79 -6.11 11.42 5.88
C ASP A 79 -6.64 10.89 7.22
N ALA A 80 -7.94 11.03 7.48
CA ALA A 80 -8.55 10.51 8.69
C ALA A 80 -8.57 8.97 8.68
N ALA A 81 -8.89 8.35 7.54
CA ALA A 81 -8.85 6.90 7.38
C ALA A 81 -7.43 6.33 7.58
N PHE A 82 -6.41 6.99 7.06
CA PHE A 82 -5.02 6.53 7.19
C PHE A 82 -4.45 6.75 8.60
N THR A 83 -4.89 7.81 9.29
CA THR A 83 -4.57 8.01 10.71
C THR A 83 -5.20 6.90 11.58
N LEU A 84 -6.44 6.50 11.26
CA LEU A 84 -7.09 5.38 11.93
C LEU A 84 -6.36 4.05 11.68
N LEU A 85 -5.89 3.82 10.45
CA LEU A 85 -5.07 2.65 10.12
C LEU A 85 -3.77 2.64 10.92
N GLU A 86 -3.05 3.77 10.98
CA GLU A 86 -1.83 3.91 11.78
C GLU A 86 -2.08 3.57 13.26
N GLN A 87 -3.13 4.12 13.85
CA GLN A 87 -3.53 3.86 15.23
C GLN A 87 -3.90 2.39 15.46
N ALA A 88 -4.50 1.72 14.48
CA ALA A 88 -4.82 0.30 14.57
C ALA A 88 -3.59 -0.60 14.46
N LEU A 89 -2.54 -0.17 13.76
CA LEU A 89 -1.29 -0.91 13.61
C LEU A 89 -0.36 -0.74 14.83
N LEU A 90 -0.44 0.40 15.52
CA LEU A 90 0.45 0.77 16.63
C LEU A 90 0.52 -0.24 17.81
N PRO A 91 -0.58 -0.91 18.24
CA PRO A 91 -0.54 -1.85 19.36
C PRO A 91 0.14 -3.19 19.04
N HIS A 92 0.41 -3.47 17.76
CA HIS A 92 0.94 -4.75 17.31
C HIS A 92 2.45 -4.70 17.10
N ASP A 93 3.11 -5.87 17.18
CA ASP A 93 4.51 -5.98 16.82
C ASP A 93 4.75 -5.66 15.33
N ALA A 94 5.99 -5.33 14.98
CA ALA A 94 6.36 -4.92 13.63
C ALA A 94 6.07 -5.99 12.56
N ALA A 95 6.14 -7.28 12.90
CA ALA A 95 5.86 -8.35 11.96
C ALA A 95 4.35 -8.43 11.69
N THR A 96 3.53 -8.45 12.74
CA THR A 96 2.06 -8.48 12.63
C THR A 96 1.54 -7.24 11.91
N ALA A 97 2.00 -6.04 12.29
CA ALA A 97 1.63 -4.79 11.63
C ALA A 97 2.07 -4.77 10.16
N GLY A 98 3.27 -5.27 9.86
CA GLY A 98 3.83 -5.34 8.52
C GLY A 98 3.05 -6.28 7.61
N SER A 99 2.71 -7.47 8.11
CA SER A 99 1.91 -8.44 7.38
C SER A 99 0.51 -7.93 7.07
N ALA A 100 -0.17 -7.29 8.04
CA ALA A 100 -1.50 -6.72 7.82
C ALA A 100 -1.49 -5.56 6.80
N SER A 101 -0.54 -4.63 6.94
CA SER A 101 -0.37 -3.50 6.02
C SER A 101 -0.04 -3.96 4.60
N THR A 102 0.87 -4.94 4.48
CA THR A 102 1.25 -5.53 3.20
C THR A 102 0.06 -6.24 2.55
N ALA A 103 -0.67 -7.07 3.30
CA ALA A 103 -1.85 -7.76 2.78
C ALA A 103 -2.90 -6.76 2.26
N LEU A 104 -3.16 -5.70 3.01
CA LEU A 104 -4.10 -4.65 2.62
C LEU A 104 -3.69 -3.96 1.32
N LEU A 105 -2.41 -3.58 1.19
CA LEU A 105 -1.87 -2.95 -0.03
C LEU A 105 -1.88 -3.91 -1.22
N CYS A 106 -1.55 -5.19 -1.03
CA CYS A 106 -1.61 -6.20 -2.08
C CYS A 106 -3.04 -6.34 -2.63
N ILE A 107 -4.05 -6.46 -1.75
CA ILE A 107 -5.46 -6.56 -2.17
C ILE A 107 -5.88 -5.32 -2.98
N PHE A 108 -5.49 -4.14 -2.51
CA PHE A 108 -5.81 -2.89 -3.19
C PHE A 108 -5.18 -2.81 -4.58
N ILE A 109 -3.87 -3.11 -4.68
CA ILE A 109 -3.12 -3.04 -5.92
C ILE A 109 -3.60 -4.10 -6.91
N ASP A 110 -3.87 -5.33 -6.45
CA ASP A 110 -4.42 -6.39 -7.31
C ASP A 110 -5.81 -6.00 -7.84
N THR A 111 -6.65 -5.38 -7.00
CA THR A 111 -7.95 -4.84 -7.44
C THR A 111 -7.77 -3.72 -8.45
N LEU A 112 -6.81 -2.82 -8.23
CA LEU A 112 -6.51 -1.72 -9.14
C LEU A 112 -6.06 -2.23 -10.51
N ILE A 113 -5.18 -3.23 -10.55
CA ILE A 113 -4.72 -3.88 -11.79
C ILE A 113 -5.90 -4.44 -12.59
N LEU A 114 -6.86 -5.08 -11.92
CA LEU A 114 -8.06 -5.61 -12.57
C LEU A 114 -8.94 -4.50 -13.17
N LEU A 115 -8.89 -3.28 -12.64
CA LEU A 115 -9.75 -2.17 -13.06
C LEU A 115 -9.12 -1.29 -14.14
N ILE A 116 -7.84 -0.94 -13.99
CA ILE A 116 -7.16 0.03 -14.86
C ILE A 116 -5.97 -0.55 -15.62
N GLY A 117 -5.67 -1.83 -15.40
CA GLY A 117 -4.56 -2.53 -16.03
C GLY A 117 -3.24 -2.45 -15.26
N GLU A 118 -2.36 -3.42 -15.53
CA GLU A 118 -1.06 -3.58 -14.86
C GLU A 118 -0.09 -2.45 -15.18
N LEU A 119 -0.06 -1.99 -16.44
CA LEU A 119 0.85 -0.93 -16.88
C LEU A 119 0.60 0.38 -16.13
N LEU A 120 -0.67 0.82 -16.09
CA LEU A 120 -1.03 2.07 -15.43
C LEU A 120 -0.81 1.98 -13.92
N THR A 121 -1.19 0.84 -13.32
CA THR A 121 -0.93 0.59 -11.90
C THR A 121 0.55 0.68 -11.57
N THR A 122 1.42 0.07 -12.38
CA THR A 122 2.88 0.10 -12.17
C THR A 122 3.43 1.52 -12.27
N SER A 123 2.98 2.31 -13.26
CA SER A 123 3.36 3.73 -13.40
C SER A 123 3.00 4.52 -12.14
N VAL A 124 1.77 4.37 -11.65
CA VAL A 124 1.31 5.07 -10.45
C VAL A 124 2.09 4.67 -9.20
N LEU A 125 2.39 3.37 -9.03
CA LEU A 125 3.20 2.90 -7.91
C LEU A 125 4.61 3.49 -7.94
N ARG A 126 5.21 3.60 -9.12
CA ARG A 126 6.52 4.24 -9.29
C ARG A 126 6.46 5.74 -8.95
N GLU A 127 5.43 6.45 -9.38
CA GLU A 127 5.25 7.87 -9.06
C GLU A 127 4.97 8.11 -7.57
N ALA A 128 4.25 7.19 -6.92
CA ALA A 128 3.90 7.30 -5.50
C ALA A 128 5.07 6.98 -4.57
N TRP A 129 5.83 5.92 -4.88
CA TRP A 129 6.82 5.34 -3.96
C TRP A 129 8.26 5.37 -4.49
N GLY A 130 8.49 5.80 -5.74
CA GLY A 130 9.80 5.81 -6.39
C GLY A 130 10.20 4.44 -6.96
N ASP A 131 11.45 4.35 -7.43
CA ASP A 131 12.05 3.12 -7.97
C ASP A 131 12.23 1.99 -6.92
N ASP A 132 11.79 2.23 -5.68
CA ASP A 132 11.61 1.18 -4.66
C ASP A 132 10.67 0.06 -5.14
N VAL A 133 9.80 0.35 -6.11
CA VAL A 133 8.93 -0.61 -6.80
C VAL A 133 9.46 -0.98 -8.19
N GLU A 134 10.72 -0.69 -8.53
CA GLU A 134 11.38 -1.07 -9.79
C GLU A 134 12.90 -1.31 -9.62
N ASN A 135 13.30 -2.53 -9.25
CA ASN A 135 14.62 -3.03 -9.59
C ASN A 135 14.67 -3.14 -11.11
N HIS A 136 15.29 -2.16 -11.76
CA HIS A 136 15.75 -2.26 -13.14
C HIS A 136 16.69 -3.47 -13.24
N ALA A 137 16.13 -4.62 -13.63
CA ALA A 137 16.93 -5.71 -14.15
C ALA A 137 17.47 -5.26 -15.52
N GLY A 138 18.74 -4.85 -15.54
CA GLY A 138 19.54 -4.73 -16.75
C GLY A 138 19.50 -3.35 -17.41
N THR A 139 20.19 -2.37 -16.84
CA THR A 139 20.85 -1.38 -17.67
C THR A 139 22.11 -2.04 -18.22
N GLU A 140 22.06 -2.34 -19.51
CA GLU A 140 23.18 -2.66 -20.37
C GLU A 140 24.34 -1.67 -20.16
N LEU A 141 25.58 -2.12 -20.42
CA LEU A 141 26.69 -1.41 -21.08
C LEU A 141 28.02 -2.15 -20.80
N PRO A 142 29.06 -1.97 -21.62
CA PRO A 142 29.19 -1.03 -22.75
C PRO A 142 29.24 -1.67 -24.14
#